data_AF-A0AAW9J5L0-F1
#
_entry.id   AF-A0AAW9J5L0-F1
#
_cell.length_a   1.000
_cell.length_b   1.000
_cell.length_c   1.000
_cell.angle_alpha   90.00
_cell.angle_beta   90.00
_cell.angle_gamma   90.00
#
_symmetry.space_group_name_H-M   'P 1'
#
loop_
_entity.id
_entity.type
_entity.pdbx_description
1 polymer ?
#
loop_
_entity_poly.entity_id
_entity_poly.type
_entity_poly.pdbx_seq_one_letter_code
_entity_poly.pdbx_strand_id
1 'polypeptide(L)'
;NRLSNYDLSTSMVIENNDEFGEIGQSLNKAQENISLMIKGIMNSSQDMSASSEELSATVEEMTSKLEIINDLTKEINSAAQESSATAEEISASVQEVDSSVSILSSKSVDGSNNAIEIKNRATKVKKDSKIAKENTNEIYIEIEKDVLKNIEQGKVVNDIKIMA
;
A
#
# COMPACT_ATOMS: atom_id res chain seq x y z
N ASN A 1 62.82 -19.05 57.06
CA ASN A 1 63.25 -18.58 55.73
C ASN A 1 62.43 -19.12 54.55
N ARG A 2 61.88 -20.33 54.57
CA ARG A 2 61.06 -20.82 53.42
C ARG A 2 59.68 -20.17 53.32
N LEU A 3 58.88 -20.24 54.39
CA LEU A 3 57.54 -19.62 54.43
C LEU A 3 57.58 -18.11 54.20
N SER A 4 58.62 -17.42 54.68
CA SER A 4 58.84 -15.99 54.43
C SER A 4 59.13 -15.66 52.97
N ASN A 5 59.56 -16.64 52.18
CA ASN A 5 59.76 -16.53 50.73
C ASN A 5 58.55 -17.10 49.95
N TYR A 6 57.40 -17.28 50.61
CA TYR A 6 56.17 -17.84 50.03
C TYR A 6 56.30 -19.28 49.50
N ASP A 7 57.35 -20.00 49.90
CA ASP A 7 57.49 -21.41 49.56
C ASP A 7 56.59 -22.28 50.47
N LEU A 8 55.39 -22.57 49.97
CA LEU A 8 54.42 -23.45 50.63
C LEU A 8 54.52 -24.92 50.15
N SER A 9 55.54 -25.27 49.33
CA SER A 9 55.58 -26.55 48.60
C SER A 9 55.87 -27.78 49.45
N THR A 10 56.54 -27.61 50.60
CA THR A 10 56.86 -28.73 51.50
C THR A 10 56.57 -28.36 52.95
N SER A 11 56.05 -29.34 53.70
CA SER A 11 55.76 -29.21 55.13
C SER A 11 57.05 -29.22 55.96
N MET A 12 57.00 -28.66 57.17
CA MET A 12 58.08 -28.78 58.15
C MET A 12 58.09 -30.19 58.75
N VAL A 13 59.28 -30.77 58.93
CA VAL A 13 59.47 -32.04 59.66
C VAL A 13 59.47 -31.73 61.15
N ILE A 14 58.66 -32.47 61.91
CA ILE A 14 58.49 -32.27 63.36
C ILE A 14 58.85 -33.57 64.06
N GLU A 15 59.87 -33.52 64.92
CA GLU A 15 60.43 -34.69 65.61
C GLU A 15 60.06 -34.73 67.11
N ASN A 16 59.57 -33.61 67.67
CA ASN A 16 59.24 -33.47 69.08
C ASN A 16 57.72 -33.47 69.30
N ASN A 17 57.28 -34.03 70.44
CA ASN A 17 55.88 -34.11 70.89
C ASN A 17 55.57 -33.13 72.05
N ASP A 18 56.27 -32.00 72.08
CA ASP A 18 56.05 -30.92 73.05
C ASP A 18 55.19 -29.79 72.44
N GLU A 19 55.00 -28.70 73.19
CA GLU A 19 54.20 -27.55 72.76
C GLU A 19 54.75 -26.90 71.48
N PHE A 20 56.06 -26.99 71.22
CA PHE A 20 56.67 -26.53 69.97
C PHE A 20 56.33 -27.46 68.79
N GLY A 21 56.23 -28.77 69.04
CA GLY A 21 55.71 -29.76 68.11
C GLY A 21 54.27 -29.47 67.68
N GLU A 22 53.38 -29.19 68.63
CA GLU A 22 51.97 -28.84 68.34
C GLU A 22 51.84 -27.54 67.53
N ILE A 23 52.65 -26.51 67.85
CA ILE A 23 52.71 -25.26 67.08
C ILE A 23 53.13 -25.54 65.63
N GLY A 24 54.17 -26.36 65.43
CA GLY A 24 54.63 -26.72 64.10
C GLY A 24 53.55 -27.45 63.28
N GLN A 25 52.81 -28.38 63.91
CA GLN A 25 51.73 -29.11 63.23
C GLN A 25 50.61 -28.15 62.81
N SER A 26 50.24 -27.23 63.70
CA SER A 26 49.25 -26.18 63.42
C SER A 26 49.70 -25.26 62.28
N LEU A 27 51.01 -24.93 62.21
CA LEU A 27 51.56 -24.12 61.14
C LEU A 27 51.58 -24.86 59.79
N ASN A 28 51.90 -26.16 59.76
CA ASN A 28 51.78 -26.98 58.55
C ASN A 28 50.34 -27.01 58.03
N LYS A 29 49.36 -27.15 58.92
CA LYS A 29 47.93 -27.11 58.56
C LYS A 29 47.52 -25.73 58.02
N ALA A 30 48.00 -24.65 58.62
CA ALA A 30 47.77 -23.29 58.11
C ALA A 30 48.40 -23.10 56.71
N GLN A 31 49.62 -23.59 56.50
CA GLN A 31 50.30 -23.60 55.20
C GLN A 31 49.49 -24.35 54.14
N GLU A 32 48.99 -25.54 54.46
CA GLU A 32 48.14 -26.33 53.56
C GLU A 32 46.86 -25.59 53.19
N ASN A 33 46.15 -25.03 54.17
CA ASN A 33 44.93 -24.25 53.94
C ASN A 33 45.18 -23.03 53.04
N ILE A 34 46.30 -22.32 53.23
CA ILE A 34 46.68 -21.19 52.36
C ILE A 34 46.98 -21.69 50.94
N SER A 35 47.69 -22.82 50.80
CA SER A 35 47.97 -23.40 49.47
C SER A 35 46.68 -23.79 48.74
N LEU A 36 45.73 -24.41 49.43
CA LEU A 36 44.42 -24.75 48.87
C LEU A 36 43.61 -23.50 48.49
N MET A 37 43.64 -22.46 49.34
CA MET A 37 42.99 -21.19 49.05
C MET A 37 43.56 -20.53 47.78
N ILE A 38 44.89 -20.49 47.63
CA ILE A 38 45.55 -19.94 46.43
C ILE A 38 45.16 -20.75 45.18
N LYS A 39 45.17 -22.08 45.25
CA LYS A 39 44.70 -22.93 44.14
C LYS A 39 43.24 -22.65 43.77
N GLY A 40 42.37 -22.46 44.77
CA GLY A 40 40.98 -22.07 44.55
C GLY A 40 40.86 -20.73 43.82
N ILE A 41 41.61 -19.71 44.28
CA ILE A 41 41.66 -18.39 43.64
C ILE A 41 42.16 -18.49 42.19
N MET A 42 43.20 -19.28 41.93
CA MET A 42 43.73 -19.49 40.58
C MET A 42 42.67 -20.12 39.65
N ASN A 43 41.99 -21.17 40.11
CA ASN A 43 40.94 -21.82 39.33
C ASN A 43 39.78 -20.85 39.04
N SER A 44 39.28 -20.15 40.07
CA SER A 44 38.21 -19.15 39.89
C SER A 44 38.64 -18.00 38.97
N SER A 45 39.91 -17.61 38.98
CA SER A 45 40.42 -16.58 38.07
C SER A 45 40.45 -17.09 36.62
N GLN A 46 40.81 -18.36 36.41
CA GLN A 46 40.78 -18.98 35.09
C GLN A 46 39.33 -19.11 34.55
N ASP A 47 38.39 -19.53 35.39
CA ASP A 47 36.97 -19.60 35.03
C ASP A 47 36.40 -18.21 34.69
N MET A 48 36.81 -17.18 35.45
CA MET A 48 36.44 -15.79 35.19
C MET A 48 36.99 -15.30 33.85
N SER A 49 38.24 -15.62 33.51
CA SER A 49 38.84 -15.29 32.22
C SER A 49 38.08 -15.96 31.07
N ALA A 50 37.77 -17.25 31.18
CA ALA A 50 37.01 -17.97 30.16
C ALA A 50 35.60 -17.38 29.98
N SER A 51 34.91 -17.08 31.08
CA SER A 51 33.58 -16.44 31.04
C SER A 51 33.63 -15.04 30.42
N SER A 52 34.71 -14.29 30.65
CA SER A 52 34.91 -12.96 30.07
C SER A 52 35.14 -13.02 28.56
N GLU A 53 35.87 -14.03 28.07
CA GLU A 53 36.06 -14.26 26.64
C GLU A 53 34.74 -14.63 25.95
N GLU A 54 33.94 -15.52 26.55
CA GLU A 54 32.61 -15.88 26.04
C GLU A 54 31.65 -14.67 26.02
N LEU A 55 31.69 -13.84 27.06
CA LEU A 55 30.93 -12.59 27.11
C LEU A 55 31.36 -11.63 25.99
N SER A 56 32.66 -11.49 25.74
CA SER A 56 33.18 -10.64 24.67
C SER A 56 32.67 -11.11 23.31
N ALA A 57 32.75 -12.42 23.03
CA ALA A 57 32.24 -12.99 21.79
C ALA A 57 30.72 -12.77 21.62
N THR A 58 29.96 -12.91 22.71
CA THR A 58 28.50 -12.65 22.71
C THR A 58 28.18 -11.18 22.42
N VAL A 59 28.96 -10.24 22.97
CA VAL A 59 28.79 -8.80 22.73
C VAL A 59 29.14 -8.44 21.28
N GLU A 60 30.17 -9.05 20.69
CA GLU A 60 30.50 -8.87 19.28
C GLU A 60 29.36 -9.37 18.36
N GLU A 61 28.83 -10.57 18.63
CA GLU A 61 27.70 -11.11 17.88
C GLU A 61 26.45 -10.22 18.01
N MET A 62 26.16 -9.73 19.22
CA MET A 62 25.04 -8.82 19.48
C MET A 62 25.21 -7.51 18.71
N THR A 63 26.43 -6.96 18.66
CA THR A 63 26.72 -5.73 17.93
C THR A 63 26.49 -5.92 16.43
N SER A 64 26.95 -7.04 15.86
CA SER A 64 26.69 -7.36 14.45
C SER A 64 25.19 -7.50 14.15
N LYS A 65 24.42 -8.15 15.03
CA LYS A 65 22.95 -8.24 14.89
C LYS A 65 22.27 -6.88 14.97
N LEU A 66 22.76 -5.97 15.81
CA LEU A 66 22.23 -4.61 15.91
C LEU A 66 22.49 -3.79 14.64
N GLU A 67 23.64 -3.97 13.98
CA GLU A 67 23.91 -3.36 12.68
C GLU A 67 22.91 -3.83 11.62
N ILE A 68 22.64 -5.14 11.56
CA ILE A 68 21.62 -5.71 10.66
C ILE A 68 20.23 -5.15 10.96
N ILE A 69 19.84 -5.07 12.23
CA ILE A 69 18.54 -4.50 12.64
C ILE A 69 18.44 -3.04 12.21
N ASN A 70 19.51 -2.27 12.36
CA ASN A 70 19.55 -0.87 11.94
C ASN A 70 19.36 -0.72 10.42
N ASP A 71 19.98 -1.59 9.61
CA ASP A 71 19.81 -1.56 8.17
C ASP A 71 18.41 -1.98 7.74
N LEU A 72 17.84 -3.02 8.35
CA LEU A 72 16.43 -3.40 8.13
C LEU A 72 15.47 -2.28 8.53
N THR A 73 15.78 -1.53 9.59
CA THR A 73 14.97 -0.38 10.01
C THR A 73 14.99 0.73 8.96
N LYS A 74 16.14 0.97 8.31
CA LYS A 74 16.22 1.92 7.18
C LYS A 74 15.40 1.46 5.99
N GLU A 75 15.44 0.17 5.65
CA GLU A 75 14.62 -0.40 4.57
C GLU A 75 13.12 -0.25 4.85
N ILE A 76 12.67 -0.54 6.08
CA ILE A 76 11.28 -0.32 6.49
C ILE A 76 10.88 1.15 6.33
N ASN A 77 11.75 2.08 6.74
CA ASN A 77 11.47 3.50 6.60
C ASN A 77 11.34 3.92 5.11
N SER A 78 12.21 3.41 4.24
CA SER A 78 12.11 3.64 2.79
C SER A 78 10.81 3.06 2.21
N ALA A 79 10.44 1.83 2.57
CA ALA A 79 9.20 1.21 2.12
C ALA A 79 7.94 1.96 2.62
N ALA A 80 8.00 2.52 3.83
CA ALA A 80 6.95 3.36 4.38
C ALA A 80 6.81 4.68 3.61
N GLN A 81 7.92 5.30 3.23
CA GLN A 81 7.91 6.51 2.39
C GLN A 81 7.35 6.23 0.99
N GLU A 82 7.75 5.12 0.36
CA GLU A 82 7.22 4.69 -0.93
C GLU A 82 5.71 4.42 -0.84
N SER A 83 5.26 3.70 0.18
CA SER A 83 3.83 3.44 0.40
C SER A 83 3.03 4.73 0.61
N SER A 84 3.59 5.71 1.32
CA SER A 84 2.96 7.02 1.50
C SER A 84 2.83 7.77 0.18
N ALA A 85 3.89 7.77 -0.65
CA ALA A 85 3.87 8.40 -1.96
C ALA A 85 2.84 7.74 -2.89
N THR A 86 2.77 6.40 -2.89
CA THR A 86 1.74 5.67 -3.65
C THR A 86 0.34 6.00 -3.15
N ALA A 87 0.13 6.14 -1.84
CA ALA A 87 -1.17 6.53 -1.29
C ALA A 87 -1.59 7.95 -1.72
N GLU A 88 -0.64 8.90 -1.79
CA GLU A 88 -0.88 10.24 -2.32
C GLU A 88 -1.27 10.21 -3.80
N GLU A 89 -0.56 9.43 -4.62
CA GLU A 89 -0.86 9.27 -6.06
C GLU A 89 -2.24 8.63 -6.30
N ILE A 90 -2.60 7.61 -5.50
CA ILE A 90 -3.94 7.01 -5.53
C ILE A 90 -5.00 8.05 -5.16
N SER A 91 -4.77 8.85 -4.10
CA SER A 91 -5.71 9.89 -3.70
C SER A 91 -5.92 10.93 -4.79
N ALA A 92 -4.84 11.35 -5.48
CA ALA A 92 -4.93 12.26 -6.62
C ALA A 92 -5.71 11.64 -7.78
N SER A 93 -5.44 10.37 -8.10
CA SER A 93 -6.14 9.63 -9.15
C SER A 93 -7.64 9.51 -8.87
N VAL A 94 -8.02 9.27 -7.61
CA VAL A 94 -9.43 9.22 -7.20
C VAL A 94 -10.12 10.57 -7.37
N GLN A 95 -9.44 11.68 -7.05
CA GLN A 95 -9.98 13.02 -7.28
C GLN A 95 -10.18 13.31 -8.78
N GLU A 96 -9.28 12.87 -9.64
CA GLU A 96 -9.41 13.00 -11.09
C GLU A 96 -10.59 12.18 -11.64
N VAL A 97 -10.77 10.95 -11.13
CA VAL A 97 -11.92 10.10 -11.47
C VAL A 97 -13.23 10.77 -11.06
N ASP A 98 -13.31 11.30 -9.84
CA ASP A 98 -14.52 11.98 -9.35
C ASP A 98 -14.89 13.20 -10.23
N SER A 99 -13.89 14.01 -10.58
CA SER A 99 -14.04 15.13 -11.52
C SER A 99 -14.55 14.66 -12.89
N SER A 100 -13.96 13.58 -13.43
CA SER A 100 -14.36 13.01 -14.72
C SER A 100 -15.79 12.48 -14.70
N VAL A 101 -16.20 11.83 -13.59
CA VAL A 101 -17.58 11.35 -13.39
C VAL A 101 -18.57 12.52 -13.32
N SER A 102 -18.21 13.61 -12.62
CA SER A 102 -19.03 14.82 -12.56
C SER A 102 -19.24 15.45 -13.94
N ILE A 103 -18.16 15.58 -14.74
CA ILE A 103 -18.22 16.08 -16.11
C ILE A 103 -19.10 15.16 -16.99
N LEU A 104 -18.93 13.84 -16.88
CA LEU A 104 -19.71 12.87 -17.63
C LEU A 104 -21.20 12.96 -17.29
N SER A 105 -21.53 13.12 -16.01
CA SER A 105 -22.91 13.32 -15.54
C SER A 105 -23.52 14.56 -16.17
N SER A 106 -22.82 15.71 -16.13
CA SER A 106 -23.27 16.95 -16.78
C SER A 106 -23.52 16.76 -18.27
N LYS A 107 -22.57 16.14 -18.99
CA LYS A 107 -22.72 15.87 -20.43
C LYS A 107 -23.88 14.92 -20.74
N SER A 108 -24.16 13.98 -19.84
CA SER A 108 -25.29 13.06 -19.98
C SER A 108 -26.62 13.79 -19.84
N VAL A 109 -26.71 14.76 -18.91
CA VAL A 109 -27.87 15.65 -18.78
C VAL A 109 -28.06 16.50 -20.04
N ASP A 110 -26.99 17.12 -20.55
CA ASP A 110 -27.03 17.91 -21.78
C ASP A 110 -27.49 17.06 -22.98
N GLY A 111 -26.96 15.83 -23.10
CA GLY A 111 -27.36 14.86 -24.12
C GLY A 111 -28.85 14.51 -24.04
N SER A 112 -29.37 14.31 -22.83
CA SER A 112 -30.80 14.06 -22.60
C SER A 112 -31.66 15.26 -23.03
N ASN A 113 -31.26 16.47 -22.67
CA ASN A 113 -31.97 17.70 -23.05
C ASN A 113 -32.00 17.86 -24.58
N ASN A 114 -30.88 17.63 -25.25
CA ASN A 114 -30.80 17.66 -26.71
C ASN A 114 -31.73 16.62 -27.36
N ALA A 115 -31.80 15.40 -26.81
CA ALA A 115 -32.72 14.37 -27.31
C ALA A 115 -34.20 14.78 -27.15
N ILE A 116 -34.56 15.45 -26.05
CA ILE A 116 -35.90 15.99 -25.82
C ILE A 116 -36.24 17.07 -26.87
N GLU A 117 -35.31 17.98 -27.16
CA GLU A 117 -35.51 19.00 -28.19
C GLU A 117 -35.70 18.38 -29.58
N ILE A 118 -34.89 17.39 -29.94
CA ILE A 118 -35.00 16.66 -31.21
C ILE A 118 -36.37 15.99 -31.30
N LYS A 119 -36.84 15.31 -30.24
CA LYS A 119 -38.17 14.71 -30.18
C LYS A 119 -39.28 15.74 -30.41
N ASN A 120 -39.18 16.90 -29.78
CA ASN A 120 -40.16 17.98 -29.93
C ASN A 120 -40.18 18.52 -31.38
N ARG A 121 -39.00 18.73 -31.97
CA ARG A 121 -38.87 19.14 -33.39
C ARG A 121 -39.45 18.11 -34.34
N ALA A 122 -39.15 16.82 -34.13
CA ALA A 122 -39.70 15.73 -34.95
C ALA A 122 -41.23 15.66 -34.85
N THR A 123 -41.78 15.87 -33.65
CA THR A 123 -43.23 15.92 -33.44
C THR A 123 -43.88 17.09 -34.17
N LYS A 124 -43.24 18.27 -34.14
CA LYS A 124 -43.68 19.45 -34.89
C LYS A 124 -43.66 19.19 -36.40
N VAL A 125 -42.55 18.69 -36.93
CA VAL A 125 -42.42 18.34 -38.36
C VAL A 125 -43.49 17.33 -38.78
N LYS A 126 -43.74 16.28 -37.97
CA LYS A 126 -44.81 15.30 -38.25
C LYS A 126 -46.19 15.96 -38.36
N LYS A 127 -46.50 16.91 -37.46
CA LYS A 127 -47.76 17.66 -37.50
C LYS A 127 -47.85 18.53 -38.75
N ASP A 128 -46.80 19.30 -39.03
CA ASP A 128 -46.75 20.22 -40.18
C ASP A 128 -46.84 19.45 -41.51
N SER A 129 -46.18 18.31 -41.63
CA SER A 129 -46.29 17.42 -42.80
C SER A 129 -47.69 16.84 -42.98
N LYS A 130 -48.42 16.54 -41.89
CA LYS A 130 -49.81 16.07 -41.97
C LYS A 130 -50.72 17.16 -42.53
N ILE A 131 -50.58 18.39 -42.03
CA ILE A 131 -51.34 19.55 -42.51
C ILE A 131 -51.01 19.81 -44.00
N ALA A 132 -49.73 19.81 -44.38
CA ALA A 132 -49.33 20.01 -45.77
C ALA A 132 -49.92 18.94 -46.71
N LYS A 133 -49.98 17.68 -46.26
CA LYS A 133 -50.62 16.59 -47.00
C LYS A 133 -52.12 16.80 -47.17
N GLU A 134 -52.82 17.18 -46.11
CA GLU A 134 -54.27 17.49 -46.13
C GLU A 134 -54.55 18.64 -47.12
N ASN A 135 -53.82 19.75 -47.02
CA ASN A 135 -53.96 20.90 -47.93
C ASN A 135 -53.68 20.52 -49.39
N THR A 136 -52.66 19.69 -49.65
CA THR A 136 -52.33 19.25 -51.02
C THR A 136 -53.45 18.37 -51.59
N ASN A 137 -54.07 17.54 -50.77
CA ASN A 137 -55.21 16.71 -51.18
C ASN A 137 -56.46 17.56 -51.47
N GLU A 138 -56.72 18.61 -50.68
CA GLU A 138 -57.80 19.57 -50.95
C GLU A 138 -57.59 20.28 -52.29
N ILE A 139 -56.39 20.82 -52.54
CA ILE A 139 -56.02 21.46 -53.81
C ILE A 139 -56.18 20.49 -54.98
N TYR A 140 -55.77 19.23 -54.80
CA TYR A 140 -55.91 18.21 -55.85
C TYR A 140 -57.38 17.98 -56.25
N ILE A 141 -58.27 17.82 -55.26
CA ILE A 141 -59.71 17.65 -55.48
C ILE A 141 -60.32 18.87 -56.17
N GLU A 142 -59.90 20.08 -55.75
CA GLU A 142 -60.37 21.33 -56.33
C GLU A 142 -59.97 21.46 -57.81
N ILE A 143 -58.70 21.17 -58.13
CA ILE A 143 -58.20 21.15 -59.51
C ILE A 143 -58.91 20.07 -60.34
N GLU A 144 -59.11 18.86 -59.82
CA GLU A 144 -59.82 17.78 -60.52
C GLU A 144 -61.24 18.23 -60.91
N LYS A 145 -61.95 18.85 -59.96
CA LYS A 145 -63.30 19.37 -60.19
C LYS A 145 -63.32 20.47 -61.25
N ASP A 146 -62.36 21.39 -61.20
CA ASP A 146 -62.25 22.47 -62.19
C ASP A 146 -61.88 21.95 -63.58
N VAL A 147 -60.99 20.96 -63.68
CA VAL A 147 -60.64 20.30 -64.94
C VAL A 147 -61.85 19.61 -65.55
N LEU A 148 -62.61 18.84 -64.77
CA LEU A 148 -63.83 18.18 -65.25
C LEU A 148 -64.86 19.19 -65.78
N LYS A 149 -65.08 20.27 -65.04
CA LYS A 149 -65.98 21.36 -65.45
C LYS A 149 -65.52 22.00 -66.76
N ASN A 150 -64.23 22.27 -66.93
CA ASN A 150 -63.68 22.85 -68.16
C ASN A 150 -63.79 21.89 -69.36
N ILE A 151 -63.63 20.58 -69.15
CA ILE A 151 -63.86 19.56 -70.20
C ILE A 151 -65.33 19.58 -70.67
N GLU A 152 -66.26 19.68 -69.74
CA GLU A 152 -67.70 19.76 -70.03
C GLU A 152 -68.03 21.03 -70.82
N GLN A 153 -67.50 22.19 -70.39
CA GLN A 153 -67.64 23.45 -71.12
C GLN A 153 -67.03 23.39 -72.53
N GLY A 154 -65.89 22.72 -72.70
CA GLY A 154 -65.27 22.50 -74.01
C GLY A 154 -66.12 21.66 -74.96
N LYS A 155 -66.88 20.68 -74.45
CA LYS A 155 -67.84 19.90 -75.25
C LYS A 155 -68.97 20.78 -75.80
N VAL A 156 -69.53 21.67 -74.98
CA VAL A 156 -70.60 22.58 -75.41
C VAL A 156 -70.15 23.46 -76.59
N VAL A 157 -68.89 23.92 -76.57
CA VAL A 157 -68.32 24.68 -77.70
C VAL A 157 -68.21 23.82 -78.96
N ASN A 158 -67.87 22.54 -78.81
CA ASN A 158 -67.84 21.61 -79.94
C ASN A 158 -69.24 21.30 -80.50
N ASP A 159 -70.27 21.25 -79.65
CA ASP A 159 -71.66 21.07 -80.08
C ASP A 159 -72.15 22.28 -80.90
N ILE A 160 -71.72 23.50 -80.54
CA ILE A 160 -71.99 24.72 -81.32
C ILE A 160 -71.31 24.67 -82.70
N LYS A 161 -70.11 24.07 -82.79
CA LYS A 161 -69.40 23.87 -84.08
C LYS A 161 -70.13 22.88 -85.01
N ILE A 162 -70.90 21.94 -84.48
CA ILE A 162 -71.66 20.95 -85.27
C ILE A 162 -73.02 21.52 -85.73
N MET A 163 -73.54 22.54 -85.03
CA MET A 163 -74.78 23.25 -85.40
C MET A 163 -74.58 24.44 -86.36
N ALA A 164 -73.34 24.80 -86.69
CA ALA A 164 -72.97 25.84 -87.66
C ALA A 164 -72.45 25.23 -88.96
#